data_AF-A0AAU7R171-F1
#
_entry.id   AF-A0AAU7R171-F1
#
_cell.length_a   1.000
_cell.length_b   1.000
_cell.length_c   1.000
_cell.angle_alpha   90.00
_cell.angle_beta   90.00
_cell.angle_gamma   90.00
#
_symmetry.space_group_name_H-M   'P 1'
#
loop_
_entity.id
_entity.type
_entity.pdbx_description
1 polymer ?
#
loop_
_entity_poly.entity_id
_entity_poly.type
_entity_poly.pdbx_seq_one_letter_code
_entity_poly.pdbx_strand_id
1 'polypeptide(L)'
;MDHPRELTVEAPRAWDRPVVSVPVLICLSLVGGQMPSFSTAANLYILTTGGGLIWVGLNNRVPRRPAPRRLPSVTLWWLVPVTVFGVFEGATFVMAAGDDFPTFSRLADPLLEDNLARSAAWFAWLSAFWGLVRR
;
A
#
# COMPACT_ATOMS: atom_id res chain seq x y z
N MET A 1 12.71 15.52 -47.70
CA MET A 1 13.70 15.44 -46.61
C MET A 1 12.90 15.21 -45.34
N ASP A 2 12.43 13.99 -45.13
CA ASP A 2 11.67 13.64 -43.93
C ASP A 2 12.66 13.41 -42.80
N HIS A 3 12.63 14.28 -41.78
CA HIS A 3 13.40 14.08 -40.57
C HIS A 3 12.98 12.75 -39.92
N PRO A 4 13.91 11.82 -39.64
CA PRO A 4 13.60 10.69 -38.80
C PRO A 4 13.19 11.28 -37.45
N ARG A 5 11.95 10.99 -37.01
CA ARG A 5 11.54 11.20 -35.63
C ARG A 5 12.61 10.57 -34.76
N GLU A 6 13.41 11.41 -34.10
CA GLU A 6 14.28 10.99 -33.03
C GLU A 6 13.44 10.13 -32.10
N LEU A 7 13.81 8.86 -32.01
CA LEU A 7 13.43 7.98 -30.94
C LEU A 7 13.95 8.65 -29.67
N THR A 8 13.14 9.52 -29.07
CA THR A 8 13.29 9.93 -27.69
C THR A 8 13.07 8.67 -26.87
N VAL A 9 14.15 7.90 -26.70
CA VAL A 9 14.23 6.86 -25.68
C VAL A 9 13.95 7.58 -24.38
N GLU A 10 12.70 7.49 -23.93
CA GLU A 10 12.26 8.09 -22.68
C GLU A 10 13.19 7.54 -21.60
N ALA A 11 14.12 8.37 -21.12
CA ALA A 11 15.18 7.94 -20.23
C ALA A 11 14.56 7.13 -19.07
N PRO A 12 15.14 6.00 -18.64
CA PRO A 12 14.59 5.22 -17.54
C PRO A 12 14.42 6.14 -16.34
N ARG A 13 13.17 6.54 -16.06
CA ARG A 13 12.86 7.45 -14.95
C ARG A 13 13.40 6.76 -13.70
N ALA A 14 14.23 7.44 -12.90
CA ALA A 14 15.01 6.85 -11.81
C ALA A 14 14.20 5.91 -10.89
N TRP A 15 12.90 6.18 -10.75
CA TRP A 15 11.91 5.39 -10.02
C TRP A 15 11.67 3.95 -10.54
N ASP A 16 12.02 3.64 -11.79
CA ASP A 16 11.88 2.28 -12.33
C ASP A 16 13.02 1.36 -11.85
N ARG A 17 14.14 1.93 -11.41
CA ARG A 17 15.26 1.16 -10.90
C ARG A 17 14.92 0.64 -9.50
N PRO A 18 14.94 -0.68 -9.26
CA PRO A 18 14.67 -1.25 -7.93
C PRO A 18 15.68 -0.74 -6.89
N VAL A 19 16.92 -0.44 -7.34
CA VAL A 19 17.98 0.17 -6.52
C VAL A 19 17.58 1.54 -5.96
N VAL A 20 16.62 2.25 -6.56
CA VAL A 20 16.10 3.52 -6.05
C VAL A 20 14.82 3.30 -5.26
N SER A 21 13.85 2.59 -5.83
CA SER A 21 12.54 2.43 -5.19
C SER A 21 12.62 1.61 -3.90
N VAL A 22 13.36 0.50 -3.88
CA VAL A 22 13.39 -0.42 -2.73
C VAL A 22 13.99 0.26 -1.49
N PRO A 23 15.15 0.95 -1.55
CA PRO A 23 15.66 1.68 -0.39
C PRO A 23 14.71 2.75 0.12
N VAL A 24 14.03 3.49 -0.76
CA VAL A 24 13.02 4.48 -0.35
C VAL A 24 11.87 3.81 0.40
N LEU A 25 11.35 2.69 -0.11
CA LEU A 25 10.30 1.93 0.58
C LEU A 25 10.78 1.38 1.92
N ILE A 26 12.02 0.90 2.02
CA ILE A 26 12.62 0.44 3.28
C ILE A 26 12.68 1.59 4.29
N CYS A 27 13.21 2.75 3.92
CA CYS A 27 13.29 3.90 4.80
C CYS A 27 11.90 4.33 5.30
N LEU A 28 10.92 4.43 4.41
CA LEU A 28 9.54 4.75 4.78
C LEU A 28 8.94 3.68 5.71
N SER A 29 9.22 2.40 5.46
CA SER A 29 8.72 1.32 6.31
C SER A 29 9.34 1.30 7.70
N LEU A 30 10.62 1.63 7.82
CA LEU A 30 11.30 1.70 9.11
C LEU A 30 10.75 2.86 9.94
N VAL A 31 10.49 4.01 9.31
CA VAL A 31 9.87 5.18 9.96
C VAL A 31 8.44 4.83 10.41
N GLY A 32 7.62 4.25 9.53
CA GLY A 32 6.28 3.82 9.89
C GLY A 32 6.26 2.76 11.00
N GLY A 33 7.26 1.87 11.01
CA GLY A 33 7.42 0.83 12.01
C GLY A 33 7.73 1.34 13.42
N GLN A 34 8.24 2.56 13.57
CA GLN A 34 8.46 3.17 14.89
C GLN A 34 7.18 3.73 15.51
N MET A 35 6.11 3.93 14.74
CA MET A 35 4.88 4.54 15.23
C MET A 35 4.00 3.48 15.89
N PRO A 36 3.50 3.71 17.12
CA PRO A 36 2.64 2.75 17.80
C PRO A 36 1.41 2.38 16.95
N SER A 37 1.00 1.11 17.01
CA SER A 37 -0.18 0.62 16.31
C SER A 37 -1.41 1.47 16.65
N PHE A 38 -2.22 1.76 15.63
CA PHE A 38 -3.45 2.55 15.73
C PHE A 38 -3.32 3.96 16.36
N SER A 39 -2.10 4.49 16.51
CA SER A 39 -1.88 5.85 17.01
C SER A 39 -2.26 6.92 15.99
N THR A 40 -2.51 8.15 16.47
CA THR A 40 -2.73 9.31 15.60
C THR A 40 -1.56 9.54 14.64
N ALA A 41 -0.33 9.35 15.10
CA ALA A 41 0.87 9.47 14.27
C ALA A 41 0.87 8.43 13.14
N ALA A 42 0.60 7.16 13.45
CA ALA A 42 0.50 6.10 12.46
C ALA A 42 -0.59 6.39 11.42
N ASN A 43 -1.78 6.84 11.87
CA ASN A 43 -2.88 7.20 10.96
C ASN A 43 -2.51 8.36 10.02
N LEU A 44 -1.89 9.42 10.54
CA LEU A 44 -1.41 10.53 9.71
C LEU A 44 -0.33 10.08 8.72
N TYR A 45 0.55 9.17 9.14
CA TYR A 45 1.57 8.62 8.27
C TYR A 45 0.97 7.76 7.15
N ILE A 46 -0.06 6.95 7.44
CA ILE A 46 -0.82 6.19 6.42
C ILE A 46 -1.48 7.15 5.42
N LEU A 47 -2.17 8.18 5.91
CA LEU A 47 -2.86 9.13 5.04
C LEU A 47 -1.89 9.89 4.14
N THR A 48 -0.75 10.34 4.69
CA THR A 48 0.26 11.10 3.92
C THR A 48 0.98 10.22 2.90
N THR A 49 1.48 9.05 3.30
CA THR A 49 2.19 8.14 2.40
C THR A 49 1.25 7.53 1.35
N GLY A 50 0.07 7.08 1.76
CA GLY A 50 -0.96 6.55 0.87
C GLY A 50 -1.47 7.60 -0.11
N GLY A 51 -1.81 8.80 0.37
CA GLY A 51 -2.21 9.92 -0.46
C GLY A 51 -1.12 10.33 -1.45
N GLY A 52 0.15 10.36 -1.01
CA GLY A 52 1.30 10.59 -1.88
C GLY A 52 1.44 9.54 -2.99
N LEU A 53 1.29 8.25 -2.66
CA LEU A 53 1.34 7.17 -3.66
C LEU A 53 0.18 7.25 -4.65
N ILE A 54 -1.04 7.54 -4.19
CA ILE A 54 -2.21 7.76 -5.06
C ILE A 54 -1.94 8.94 -6.00
N TRP A 55 -1.47 10.07 -5.47
CA TRP A 55 -1.11 11.25 -6.25
C TRP A 55 -0.06 10.93 -7.32
N VAL A 56 0.98 10.17 -6.96
CA VAL A 56 2.02 9.73 -7.90
C VAL A 56 1.44 8.86 -9.02
N GLY A 57 0.55 7.92 -8.69
CA GLY A 57 -0.13 7.07 -9.68
C GLY A 57 -1.05 7.83 -10.62
N LEU A 58 -1.79 8.82 -10.11
CA LEU A 58 -2.70 9.65 -10.90
C LEU A 58 -1.95 10.60 -11.84
N ASN A 59 -0.80 11.13 -11.43
CA ASN A 59 -0.03 12.09 -12.23
C ASN A 59 0.85 11.46 -13.33
N ASN A 60 0.76 10.14 -13.57
CA ASN A 60 1.56 9.42 -14.58
C ASN A 60 3.07 9.71 -14.48
N ARG A 61 3.57 10.03 -13.27
CA ARG A 61 4.97 10.40 -13.07
C ARG A 61 5.89 9.17 -13.12
N VAL A 62 5.35 7.97 -12.98
CA VAL A 62 6.09 6.70 -12.98
C VAL A 62 5.71 5.90 -14.24
N PRO A 63 6.68 5.24 -14.90
CA PRO A 63 6.38 4.35 -16.03
C PRO A 63 5.42 3.23 -15.59
N ARG A 64 4.35 3.03 -16.37
CA ARG A 64 3.36 1.97 -16.12
C ARG A 64 3.75 0.70 -16.86
N ARG A 65 3.68 -0.42 -16.15
CA ARG A 65 3.76 -1.78 -16.69
C ARG A 65 2.39 -2.15 -17.24
N PRO A 66 2.33 -2.94 -18.32
CA PRO A 66 1.05 -3.34 -18.89
C PRO A 66 0.18 -4.06 -17.84
N ALA A 67 -1.05 -3.59 -17.68
CA ALA A 67 -2.03 -4.24 -16.85
C ALA A 67 -2.40 -5.61 -17.43
N PRO A 68 -2.66 -6.62 -16.59
CA PRO A 68 -3.12 -7.92 -17.06
C PRO A 68 -4.45 -7.77 -17.79
N ARG A 69 -4.56 -8.36 -18.99
CA ARG A 69 -5.74 -8.24 -19.86
C ARG A 69 -7.02 -8.82 -19.25
N ARG A 70 -6.88 -9.77 -18.32
CA ARG A 70 -7.96 -10.34 -17.52
C ARG A 70 -7.45 -10.58 -16.10
N LEU A 71 -8.30 -10.31 -15.11
CA LEU A 71 -8.06 -10.76 -13.75
C LEU A 71 -8.40 -12.25 -13.66
N PRO A 72 -7.57 -13.07 -13.02
CA PRO A 72 -7.90 -14.47 -12.81
C PRO A 72 -9.13 -14.57 -11.91
N SER A 73 -9.99 -15.57 -12.13
CA SER A 73 -11.21 -15.77 -11.32
C SER A 73 -10.91 -15.94 -9.83
N VAL A 74 -9.69 -16.37 -9.48
CA VAL A 74 -9.20 -16.43 -8.09
C VAL A 74 -9.20 -15.05 -7.40
N THR A 75 -9.07 -13.95 -8.15
CA THR A 75 -9.14 -12.60 -7.59
C THR A 75 -10.50 -12.34 -6.94
N LEU A 76 -11.58 -12.92 -7.46
CA LEU A 76 -12.92 -12.77 -6.90
C LEU A 76 -13.03 -13.36 -5.48
N TRP A 77 -12.23 -14.38 -5.16
CA TRP A 77 -12.20 -14.98 -3.83
C TRP A 77 -11.69 -14.01 -2.75
N TRP A 78 -10.96 -12.95 -3.12
CA TRP A 78 -10.58 -11.90 -2.18
C TRP A 78 -11.75 -11.04 -1.71
N LEU A 79 -12.89 -11.04 -2.42
CA LEU A 79 -14.08 -10.36 -1.94
C LEU A 79 -14.60 -10.98 -0.64
N VAL A 80 -14.49 -12.29 -0.46
CA VAL A 80 -14.98 -12.98 0.74
C VAL A 80 -14.30 -12.46 2.02
N PRO A 81 -12.96 -12.53 2.19
CA PRO A 81 -12.31 -12.04 3.40
C PRO A 81 -12.48 -10.52 3.56
N VAL A 82 -12.48 -9.74 2.47
CA VAL A 82 -12.69 -8.29 2.53
C VAL A 82 -14.10 -7.95 3.03
N THR A 83 -15.13 -8.63 2.52
CA THR A 83 -16.51 -8.42 2.95
C THR A 83 -16.71 -8.89 4.39
N VAL A 84 -16.19 -10.06 4.76
CA VAL A 84 -16.26 -10.56 6.15
C VAL A 84 -15.59 -9.55 7.09
N PHE A 85 -14.36 -9.14 6.80
CA PHE A 85 -13.65 -8.15 7.59
C PHE A 85 -14.43 -6.83 7.71
N GLY A 86 -14.88 -6.28 6.58
CA GLY A 86 -15.60 -5.00 6.55
C GLY A 86 -16.95 -5.04 7.28
N VAL A 87 -17.71 -6.12 7.15
CA VAL A 87 -18.99 -6.29 7.84
C VAL A 87 -18.77 -6.43 9.34
N PHE A 88 -17.82 -7.25 9.78
CA PHE A 88 -17.56 -7.45 11.21
C PHE A 88 -17.07 -6.16 11.86
N GLU A 89 -16.02 -5.53 11.33
CA GLU A 89 -15.47 -4.27 11.86
C GLU A 89 -16.53 -3.16 11.85
N GLY A 90 -17.25 -3.01 10.73
CA GLY A 90 -18.29 -1.99 10.59
C GLY A 90 -19.47 -2.19 11.54
N ALA A 91 -19.95 -3.43 11.69
CA ALA A 91 -21.02 -3.75 12.63
C ALA A 91 -20.59 -3.50 14.08
N THR A 92 -19.39 -3.95 14.48
CA THR A 92 -18.87 -3.72 15.83
C THR A 92 -18.67 -2.24 16.14
N PHE A 93 -18.26 -1.45 15.14
CA PHE A 93 -18.12 -0.01 15.27
C PHE A 93 -19.48 0.68 15.46
N VAL A 94 -20.47 0.37 14.61
CA VAL A 94 -21.83 0.96 14.69
C VAL A 94 -22.55 0.57 15.97
N MET A 95 -22.37 -0.68 16.42
CA MET A 95 -22.99 -1.18 17.64
C MET A 95 -22.28 -0.70 18.92
N ALA A 96 -21.18 0.04 18.80
CA ALA A 96 -20.34 0.46 19.92
C ALA A 96 -20.04 -0.71 20.88
N ALA A 97 -19.72 -1.88 20.32
CA ALA A 97 -19.66 -3.17 21.03
C ALA A 97 -18.60 -3.25 22.15
N GLY A 98 -17.93 -2.13 22.47
CA GLY A 98 -16.98 -2.01 23.57
C GLY A 98 -15.69 -2.77 23.34
N ASP A 99 -14.90 -2.90 24.40
CA ASP A 99 -13.65 -3.69 24.40
C ASP A 99 -13.87 -5.20 24.41
N ASP A 100 -15.10 -5.64 24.72
CA ASP A 100 -15.45 -7.04 24.90
C ASP A 100 -15.53 -7.83 23.58
N PHE A 101 -15.65 -7.16 22.44
CA PHE A 101 -15.65 -7.80 21.12
C PHE A 101 -14.27 -7.71 20.46
N PRO A 102 -13.58 -8.84 20.17
CA PRO A 102 -12.30 -8.81 19.49
C PRO A 102 -12.50 -8.48 18.02
N THR A 103 -12.36 -7.21 17.67
CA THR A 103 -12.24 -6.79 16.27
C THR A 103 -10.97 -7.39 15.66
N PHE A 104 -10.95 -7.59 14.33
CA PHE A 104 -9.73 -8.02 13.65
C PHE A 104 -8.58 -7.03 13.86
N SER A 105 -8.89 -5.73 13.95
CA SER A 105 -7.94 -4.68 14.33
C SER A 105 -7.29 -4.96 15.70
N ARG A 106 -8.08 -5.33 16.72
CA ARG A 106 -7.57 -5.75 18.04
C ARG A 106 -6.79 -7.07 17.98
N LEU A 107 -7.24 -8.03 17.19
CA LEU A 107 -6.53 -9.30 17.01
C LEU A 107 -5.16 -9.12 16.33
N ALA A 108 -5.04 -8.11 15.47
CA ALA A 108 -3.78 -7.75 14.83
C ALA A 108 -2.84 -6.96 15.76
N ASP A 109 -3.34 -6.38 16.84
CA ASP A 109 -2.57 -5.49 17.70
C ASP A 109 -1.36 -6.19 18.36
N PRO A 110 -1.49 -7.40 18.96
CA PRO A 110 -0.34 -8.13 19.51
C PRO A 110 0.73 -8.47 18.47
N LEU A 111 0.30 -8.76 17.24
CA LEU A 111 1.20 -9.01 16.11
C LEU A 111 1.96 -7.74 15.71
N LEU A 112 1.38 -6.57 15.95
CA LEU A 112 1.94 -5.26 15.62
C LEU A 112 2.60 -4.59 16.82
N GLU A 113 2.70 -5.23 18.00
CA GLU A 113 3.47 -4.68 19.11
C GLU A 113 4.96 -4.57 18.74
N ASP A 114 5.49 -5.57 18.05
CA ASP A 114 6.89 -5.62 17.65
C ASP A 114 7.21 -4.62 16.50
N ASN A 115 8.28 -3.84 16.70
CA ASN A 115 8.72 -2.83 15.73
C ASN A 115 9.14 -3.45 14.38
N LEU A 116 9.73 -4.66 14.38
CA LEU A 116 10.12 -5.35 13.14
C LEU A 116 8.89 -5.85 12.40
N ALA A 117 7.92 -6.44 13.11
CA ALA A 117 6.65 -6.87 12.54
C ALA A 117 5.90 -5.70 11.90
N ARG A 118 5.83 -4.54 12.58
CA ARG A 118 5.27 -3.30 12.00
C ARG A 118 6.04 -2.82 10.77
N SER A 119 7.38 -2.81 10.85
CA SER A 119 8.21 -2.40 9.71
C SER A 119 8.00 -3.32 8.49
N ALA A 120 7.90 -4.63 8.72
CA ALA A 120 7.62 -5.61 7.68
C ALA A 120 6.22 -5.43 7.07
N ALA A 121 5.21 -5.20 7.90
CA ALA A 121 3.84 -4.90 7.45
C ALA A 121 3.80 -3.62 6.60
N TRP A 122 4.47 -2.56 7.05
CA TRP A 122 4.63 -1.32 6.29
C TRP A 122 5.31 -1.54 4.95
N PHE A 123 6.40 -2.31 4.93
CA PHE A 123 7.13 -2.61 3.70
C PHE A 123 6.27 -3.40 2.71
N ALA A 124 5.51 -4.39 3.19
CA ALA A 124 4.58 -5.17 2.38
C ALA A 124 3.47 -4.27 1.78
N TRP A 125 2.87 -3.41 2.61
CA TRP A 125 1.83 -2.48 2.19
C TRP A 125 2.33 -1.49 1.14
N LEU A 126 3.47 -0.84 1.39
CA LEU A 126 4.11 0.10 0.47
C LEU A 126 4.51 -0.58 -0.85
N SER A 127 5.04 -1.80 -0.79
CA SER A 127 5.44 -2.57 -1.98
C SER A 127 4.24 -2.94 -2.84
N ALA A 128 3.14 -3.35 -2.23
CA ALA A 128 1.89 -3.63 -2.93
C ALA A 128 1.36 -2.37 -3.64
N PHE A 129 1.30 -1.23 -2.94
CA PHE A 129 0.87 0.04 -3.52
C PHE A 129 1.81 0.52 -4.63
N TRP A 130 3.12 0.42 -4.45
CA TRP A 130 4.09 0.75 -5.49
C TRP A 130 3.96 -0.17 -6.72
N GLY A 131 3.56 -1.42 -6.51
CA GLY A 131 3.16 -2.33 -7.58
C GLY A 131 1.94 -1.83 -8.35
N LEU A 132 0.92 -1.31 -7.64
CA LEU A 132 -0.31 -0.78 -8.23
C LEU A 132 -0.10 0.55 -8.97
N VAL A 133 0.67 1.47 -8.40
CA VAL A 133 1.04 2.77 -9.02
C VAL A 133 1.71 2.60 -10.38
N ARG A 134 2.40 1.47 -10.57
CA ARG A 134 3.11 1.10 -11.80
C ARG A 134 2.29 0.20 -12.71
N ARG A 135 0.98 0.07 -12.54
CA ARG A 135 0.09 -0.62 -13.49
C ARG A 135 -0.85 0.40 -14.13
#